data_AF-A0A4R2PJY4-F1
#
_entry.id   AF-A0A4R2PJY4-F1
#
_cell.length_a   1.000
_cell.length_b   1.000
_cell.length_c   1.000
_cell.angle_alpha   90.00
_cell.angle_beta   90.00
_cell.angle_gamma   90.00
#
_symmetry.space_group_name_H-M   'P 1'
#
loop_
_entity.id
_entity.type
_entity.pdbx_description
1 polymer ?
#
loop_
_entity_poly.entity_id
_entity_poly.type
_entity_poly.pdbx_seq_one_letter_code
_entity_poly.pdbx_strand_id
1 'polypeptide(L)'
;MTPEASDLCGSTDSRTETMSAAPGPAASEVAASGAAVPGAVTPATAQLVFADVGLAVTVKAGTRIIEMSEKIGSAITYGCRAGECGTCITRIVDGMDHLSEPSALETRVLKDNLAGRHDRLACQCQVLGGVVTVRPG
;
A
#
# COMPACT_ATOMS: atom_id res chain seq x y z
N MET A 1 -49.63 18.90 -43.33
CA MET A 1 -48.74 18.20 -44.26
C MET A 1 -47.31 18.47 -43.81
N THR A 2 -46.71 17.49 -43.14
CA THR A 2 -45.27 17.34 -42.88
C THR A 2 -44.53 16.95 -44.19
N PRO A 3 -43.20 16.71 -44.21
CA PRO A 3 -42.04 17.27 -43.47
C PRO A 3 -40.85 17.62 -44.44
N GLU A 4 -39.66 17.93 -43.92
CA GLU A 4 -38.29 17.41 -44.26
C GLU A 4 -37.26 18.29 -43.49
N ALA A 5 -36.57 17.83 -42.42
CA ALA A 5 -35.40 16.93 -42.36
C ALA A 5 -34.23 17.47 -43.23
N SER A 6 -32.99 17.71 -42.79
CA SER A 6 -32.14 17.12 -41.74
C SER A 6 -30.96 18.07 -41.46
N ASP A 7 -30.30 17.97 -40.31
CA ASP A 7 -28.84 17.76 -40.28
C ASP A 7 -28.34 17.50 -38.85
N LEU A 8 -27.58 16.41 -38.73
CA LEU A 8 -26.92 15.88 -37.54
C LEU A 8 -25.52 16.50 -37.38
N CYS A 9 -25.15 16.84 -36.15
CA CYS A 9 -23.81 16.64 -35.55
C CYS A 9 -23.90 17.18 -34.12
N GLY A 10 -23.45 16.59 -33.03
CA GLY A 10 -22.61 15.43 -32.77
C GLY A 10 -22.41 15.43 -31.25
N SER A 11 -22.45 14.24 -30.68
CA SER A 11 -22.47 13.91 -29.26
C SER A 11 -21.47 14.69 -28.41
N THR A 12 -21.92 15.24 -27.28
CA THR A 12 -21.06 15.48 -26.13
C THR A 12 -21.68 14.86 -24.88
N ASP A 13 -20.90 13.93 -24.35
CA ASP A 13 -20.94 13.28 -23.05
C ASP A 13 -21.73 13.96 -21.94
N SER A 14 -22.51 13.16 -21.25
CA SER A 14 -22.31 12.95 -19.80
C SER A 14 -22.99 11.67 -19.40
N ARG A 15 -22.26 10.57 -19.55
CA ARG A 15 -22.57 9.27 -18.97
C ARG A 15 -22.92 9.43 -17.49
N THR A 16 -24.02 8.80 -17.10
CA THR A 16 -24.25 8.26 -15.77
C THR A 16 -22.99 7.57 -15.25
N GLU A 17 -22.39 8.06 -14.17
CA GLU A 17 -21.59 7.22 -13.25
C GLU A 17 -21.81 7.68 -11.81
N THR A 18 -22.86 7.12 -11.21
CA THR A 18 -22.86 6.75 -9.79
C THR A 18 -21.70 5.80 -9.53
N MET A 19 -20.75 6.20 -8.68
CA MET A 19 -19.81 5.30 -8.01
C MET A 19 -19.71 5.80 -6.56
N SER A 20 -20.62 5.39 -5.68
CA SER A 20 -20.61 4.11 -4.97
C SER A 20 -19.23 3.84 -4.37
N ALA A 21 -19.10 4.18 -3.08
CA ALA A 21 -18.02 3.75 -2.23
C ALA A 21 -17.81 2.24 -2.42
N ALA A 22 -16.60 1.85 -2.81
CA ALA A 22 -16.24 0.46 -2.90
C ALA A 22 -16.29 -0.17 -1.49
N PRO A 23 -16.94 -1.33 -1.31
CA PRO A 23 -16.82 -2.11 -0.09
C PRO A 23 -15.37 -2.58 0.05
N GLY A 24 -14.78 -2.33 1.23
CA GLY A 24 -13.46 -2.86 1.57
C GLY A 24 -13.46 -4.39 1.42
N PRO A 25 -12.45 -4.98 0.78
CA PRO A 25 -12.44 -6.42 0.54
C PRO A 25 -12.19 -7.16 1.85
N ALA A 26 -12.89 -8.29 1.97
CA ALA A 26 -12.75 -9.26 3.04
C ALA A 26 -11.28 -9.67 3.19
N ALA A 27 -10.75 -9.54 4.41
CA ALA A 27 -9.44 -10.03 4.80
C ALA A 27 -9.33 -11.51 4.41
N SER A 28 -8.44 -11.82 3.47
CA SER A 28 -8.12 -13.20 3.12
C SER A 28 -6.94 -13.61 3.99
N GLU A 29 -7.15 -14.57 4.89
CA GLU A 29 -6.18 -14.99 5.89
C GLU A 29 -5.01 -15.75 5.25
N VAL A 30 -3.95 -15.02 4.88
CA VAL A 30 -2.63 -15.60 4.61
C VAL A 30 -1.76 -15.48 5.85
N ALA A 31 -1.64 -16.56 6.61
CA ALA A 31 -0.80 -16.64 7.79
C ALA A 31 0.70 -16.60 7.41
N ALA A 32 1.38 -15.51 7.78
CA ALA A 32 2.82 -15.41 7.63
C ALA A 32 3.57 -16.12 8.78
N SER A 33 4.35 -17.15 8.45
CA SER A 33 5.29 -17.80 9.36
C SER A 33 6.71 -17.21 9.19
N GLY A 34 7.38 -16.85 10.30
CA GLY A 34 8.81 -16.45 10.31
C GLY A 34 9.33 -15.78 11.60
N ALA A 35 10.37 -16.40 12.18
CA ALA A 35 11.43 -15.96 13.12
C ALA A 35 11.13 -15.01 14.31
N ALA A 36 11.33 -15.53 15.53
CA ALA A 36 11.22 -14.82 16.79
C ALA A 36 12.46 -13.94 17.08
N VAL A 37 12.21 -12.66 17.44
CA VAL A 37 13.19 -11.77 18.09
C VAL A 37 12.95 -11.83 19.61
N PRO A 38 13.97 -12.05 20.47
CA PRO A 38 13.76 -12.23 21.90
C PRO A 38 13.41 -10.90 22.59
N GLY A 39 12.19 -10.83 23.16
CA GLY A 39 11.65 -9.68 23.90
C GLY A 39 10.11 -9.62 23.82
N ALA A 40 9.43 -10.71 24.17
CA ALA A 40 8.00 -10.89 23.90
C ALA A 40 7.10 -10.09 24.86
N VAL A 41 6.48 -9.03 24.35
CA VAL A 41 5.16 -8.56 24.77
C VAL A 41 4.13 -9.33 23.92
N THR A 42 3.00 -9.75 24.50
CA THR A 42 1.88 -10.46 23.84
C THR A 42 1.65 -9.97 22.40
N PRO A 43 1.48 -10.83 21.38
CA PRO A 43 1.52 -10.38 19.99
C PRO A 43 0.29 -9.54 19.67
N ALA A 44 0.45 -8.22 19.72
CA ALA A 44 -0.47 -7.31 19.06
C ALA A 44 -0.44 -7.64 17.56
N THR A 45 -1.60 -7.97 17.00
CA THR A 45 -1.77 -8.14 15.55
C THR A 45 -2.07 -6.79 14.90
N ALA A 46 -1.78 -6.68 13.61
CA ALA A 46 -2.06 -5.51 12.79
C ALA A 46 -2.66 -5.95 11.45
N GLN A 47 -3.39 -5.05 10.79
CA GLN A 47 -3.86 -5.25 9.42
C GLN A 47 -3.00 -4.43 8.45
N LEU A 48 -2.46 -5.09 7.44
CA LEU A 48 -1.73 -4.47 6.35
C LEU A 48 -2.51 -4.66 5.05
N VAL A 49 -2.90 -3.55 4.43
CA VAL A 49 -3.71 -3.50 3.21
C VAL A 49 -2.86 -3.03 2.05
N PHE A 50 -2.87 -3.77 0.95
CA PHE A 50 -2.18 -3.43 -0.28
C PHE A 50 -3.19 -2.99 -1.33
N ALA A 51 -3.25 -1.69 -1.59
CA ALA A 51 -4.30 -1.08 -2.41
C ALA A 51 -4.17 -1.40 -3.90
N ASP A 52 -2.96 -1.72 -4.37
CA ASP A 52 -2.69 -2.14 -5.75
C ASP A 52 -3.27 -3.52 -6.10
N VAL A 53 -3.25 -4.44 -5.13
CA VAL A 53 -3.81 -5.80 -5.29
C VAL A 53 -5.18 -5.97 -4.65
N GLY A 54 -5.63 -5.01 -3.83
CA GLY A 54 -6.91 -5.07 -3.13
C GLY A 54 -6.97 -6.17 -2.06
N LEU A 55 -5.84 -6.47 -1.41
CA LEU A 55 -5.75 -7.51 -0.38
C LEU A 55 -5.39 -6.93 0.98
N ALA A 56 -6.06 -7.42 2.02
CA ALA A 56 -5.76 -7.12 3.41
C ALA A 56 -5.24 -8.39 4.10
N VAL A 57 -4.13 -8.27 4.83
CA VAL A 57 -3.50 -9.38 5.53
C VAL A 57 -3.30 -9.03 7.01
N THR A 58 -3.57 -10.01 7.88
CA THR A 58 -3.30 -9.88 9.32
C THR A 58 -1.87 -10.31 9.60
N VAL A 59 -1.08 -9.40 10.16
CA VAL A 59 0.33 -9.60 10.49
C VAL A 59 0.58 -9.43 11.97
N LYS A 60 1.75 -9.89 12.43
CA LYS A 60 2.21 -9.59 13.79
C LYS A 60 2.81 -8.19 13.81
N ALA A 61 2.71 -7.50 14.94
CA ALA A 61 3.48 -6.29 15.18
C ALA A 61 4.99 -6.58 14.96
N GLY A 62 5.66 -5.66 14.28
CA GLY A 62 7.07 -5.77 13.86
C GLY A 62 7.26 -6.41 12.48
N THR A 63 6.23 -6.94 11.83
CA THR A 63 6.36 -7.46 10.46
C THR A 63 6.72 -6.34 9.48
N ARG A 64 7.72 -6.58 8.63
CA ARG A 64 8.12 -5.64 7.57
C ARG A 64 7.21 -5.75 6.37
N ILE A 65 6.94 -4.63 5.69
CA ILE A 65 6.07 -4.59 4.51
C ILE A 65 6.55 -5.55 3.42
N ILE A 66 7.88 -5.63 3.18
CA ILE A 66 8.49 -6.54 2.19
C ILE A 66 8.06 -8.00 2.36
N GLU A 67 7.96 -8.47 3.60
CA GLU A 67 7.69 -9.88 3.89
C GLU A 67 6.29 -10.29 3.45
N MET A 68 5.34 -9.35 3.43
CA MET A 68 3.98 -9.59 2.96
C MET A 68 3.83 -9.25 1.49
N SER A 69 4.42 -8.15 1.02
CA SER A 69 4.26 -7.70 -0.37
C SER A 69 4.77 -8.75 -1.37
N GLU A 70 5.90 -9.40 -1.07
CA GLU A 70 6.47 -10.44 -1.94
C GLU A 70 5.58 -11.70 -1.94
N LYS A 71 4.91 -12.02 -0.82
CA LYS A 71 4.04 -13.20 -0.71
C LYS A 71 2.73 -13.04 -1.46
N ILE A 72 2.15 -11.84 -1.44
CA ILE A 72 0.86 -11.57 -2.08
C ILE A 72 0.99 -11.06 -3.52
N GLY A 73 2.22 -10.76 -3.97
CA GLY A 73 2.49 -10.27 -5.33
C GLY A 73 2.12 -8.81 -5.55
N SER A 74 2.30 -7.95 -4.55
CA SER A 74 2.18 -6.49 -4.75
C SER A 74 3.24 -5.99 -5.74
N ALA A 75 2.92 -4.97 -6.52
CA ALA A 75 3.79 -4.41 -7.55
C ALA A 75 4.96 -3.56 -7.01
N ILE A 76 5.28 -3.66 -5.72
CA ILE A 76 6.47 -3.02 -5.13
C ILE A 76 7.72 -3.72 -5.67
N THR A 77 8.62 -2.96 -6.26
CA THR A 77 9.87 -3.51 -6.83
C THR A 77 10.98 -3.51 -5.79
N TYR A 78 11.81 -4.56 -5.79
CA TYR A 78 12.88 -4.73 -4.80
C TYR A 78 14.26 -4.83 -5.44
N GLY A 79 15.19 -4.01 -4.96
CA GLY A 79 16.62 -4.06 -5.29
C GLY A 79 17.45 -4.68 -4.15
N CYS A 80 18.03 -3.83 -3.31
CA CYS A 80 19.02 -4.23 -2.30
C CYS A 80 18.46 -4.91 -1.03
N ARG A 81 17.19 -4.65 -0.66
CA ARG A 81 16.56 -5.10 0.61
C ARG A 81 17.28 -4.66 1.90
N ALA A 82 18.28 -3.77 1.79
CA ALA A 82 19.10 -3.28 2.88
C ALA A 82 18.86 -1.79 3.21
N GLY A 83 17.92 -1.14 2.50
CA GLY A 83 17.60 0.28 2.74
C GLY A 83 18.54 1.27 2.05
N GLU A 84 19.30 0.84 1.04
CA GLU A 84 20.34 1.66 0.39
C GLU A 84 19.94 2.21 -0.99
N CYS A 85 19.03 1.55 -1.71
CA CYS A 85 18.81 1.82 -3.15
C CYS A 85 17.54 2.61 -3.49
N GLY A 86 16.55 2.70 -2.61
CA GLY A 86 15.28 3.39 -2.89
C GLY A 86 14.32 2.68 -3.87
N THR A 87 14.69 1.55 -4.48
CA THR A 87 13.79 0.83 -5.42
C THR A 87 12.46 0.41 -4.79
N CYS A 88 12.46 0.09 -3.49
CA CYS A 88 11.28 -0.34 -2.75
C CYS A 88 10.53 0.83 -2.08
N ILE A 89 10.58 2.02 -2.67
CA ILE A 89 9.76 3.14 -2.19
C ILE A 89 8.29 2.74 -2.31
N THR A 90 7.56 2.97 -1.22
CA THR A 90 6.17 2.59 -1.07
C THR A 90 5.44 3.74 -0.41
N ARG A 91 4.32 4.12 -1.00
CA ARG A 91 3.46 5.18 -0.49
C ARG A 91 2.54 4.61 0.60
N ILE A 92 2.57 5.22 1.77
CA ILE A 92 1.59 4.97 2.82
C ILE A 92 0.36 5.83 2.53
N VAL A 93 -0.76 5.17 2.32
CA VAL A 93 -2.06 5.80 2.05
C VAL A 93 -2.76 6.17 3.36
N ASP A 94 -2.68 5.27 4.35
CA ASP A 94 -3.26 5.46 5.69
C ASP A 94 -2.48 4.67 6.74
N GLY A 95 -2.58 5.07 8.01
CA GLY A 95 -1.97 4.37 9.15
C GLY A 95 -0.50 4.67 9.38
N MET A 96 -0.02 5.88 9.03
CA MET A 96 1.39 6.28 9.27
C MET A 96 1.82 6.16 10.74
N ASP A 97 0.92 6.44 11.67
CA ASP A 97 1.19 6.40 13.12
C ASP A 97 1.35 4.97 13.66
N HIS A 98 1.01 3.96 12.85
CA HIS A 98 1.13 2.55 13.19
C HIS A 98 2.40 1.90 12.64
N LEU A 99 3.36 2.71 12.15
CA LEU A 99 4.61 2.25 11.56
C LEU A 99 5.80 2.54 12.47
N SER A 100 6.87 1.77 12.28
CA SER A 100 8.15 2.11 12.89
C SER A 100 8.66 3.47 12.39
N GLU A 101 9.32 4.23 13.26
CA GLU A 101 9.99 5.46 12.84
C GLU A 101 11.04 5.17 11.76
N PRO A 102 11.22 6.06 10.77
CA PRO A 102 12.24 5.90 9.76
C PRO A 102 13.63 6.05 10.38
N SER A 103 14.55 5.15 10.02
CA SER A 103 15.94 5.27 10.44
C SER A 103 16.63 6.46 9.74
N ALA A 104 17.81 6.86 10.25
CA ALA A 104 18.62 7.89 9.60
C ALA A 104 19.04 7.48 8.17
N LEU A 105 19.32 6.19 7.94
CA LEU A 105 19.61 5.64 6.62
C LEU A 105 18.39 5.73 5.70
N GLU A 106 17.23 5.28 6.18
CA GLU A 106 15.98 5.36 5.42
C GLU A 106 15.66 6.80 5.03
N THR A 107 15.75 7.74 5.98
CA THR A 107 15.52 9.16 5.75
C THR A 107 16.46 9.74 4.68
N ARG A 108 17.75 9.38 4.73
CA ARG A 108 18.74 9.79 3.73
C ARG A 108 18.35 9.30 2.34
N VAL A 109 18.04 8.01 2.21
CA VAL A 109 17.71 7.39 0.92
C VAL A 109 16.40 7.93 0.35
N LEU A 110 15.38 8.14 1.19
CA LEU A 110 14.13 8.80 0.76
C LEU A 110 14.40 10.20 0.20
N LYS A 111 15.26 10.99 0.87
CA LYS A 111 15.65 12.32 0.39
C LYS A 111 16.43 12.27 -0.92
N ASP A 112 17.40 11.38 -1.04
CA ASP A 112 18.22 11.21 -2.25
C ASP A 112 17.37 10.81 -3.47
N ASN A 113 16.28 10.08 -3.24
CA ASN A 113 15.32 9.67 -4.27
C ASN A 113 14.13 10.64 -4.44
N LEU A 114 14.16 11.82 -3.80
CA LEU A 114 13.10 12.82 -3.87
C LEU A 114 11.71 12.29 -3.47
N ALA A 115 11.67 11.32 -2.53
CA ALA A 115 10.44 10.69 -2.08
C ALA A 115 9.54 11.67 -1.31
N GLY A 116 8.23 11.44 -1.38
CA GLY A 116 7.21 12.24 -0.71
C GLY A 116 7.15 12.03 0.81
N ARG A 117 6.40 12.90 1.51
CA ARG A 117 6.32 12.91 2.98
C ARG A 117 5.71 11.65 3.61
N HIS A 118 4.94 10.87 2.85
CA HIS A 118 4.34 9.62 3.34
C HIS A 118 4.90 8.41 2.59
N ASP A 119 6.11 8.55 2.06
CA ASP A 119 6.79 7.47 1.35
C ASP A 119 7.78 6.82 2.32
N ARG A 120 7.85 5.50 2.28
CA ARG A 120 8.69 4.67 3.14
C ARG A 120 9.42 3.63 2.31
N LEU A 121 10.52 3.10 2.83
CA LEU A 121 11.18 1.95 2.21
C LEU A 121 10.51 0.68 2.72
N ALA A 122 9.79 -0.04 1.87
CA ALA A 122 9.09 -1.28 2.28
C ALA A 122 10.02 -2.35 2.88
N CYS A 123 11.31 -2.36 2.53
CA CYS A 123 12.29 -3.27 3.11
C CYS A 123 12.72 -2.93 4.55
N GLN A 124 12.49 -1.70 5.01
CA GLN A 124 12.85 -1.22 6.35
C GLN A 124 11.62 -0.99 7.24
N CYS A 125 10.51 -0.57 6.65
CA CYS A 125 9.30 -0.16 7.37
C CYS A 125 8.58 -1.37 7.99
N GLN A 126 8.36 -1.32 9.30
CA GLN A 126 7.64 -2.31 10.08
C GLN A 126 6.25 -1.80 10.49
N VAL A 127 5.27 -2.70 10.46
CA VAL A 127 3.91 -2.44 10.97
C VAL A 127 3.87 -2.79 12.44
N LEU A 128 3.55 -1.83 13.31
CA LEU A 128 3.56 -2.01 14.77
C LEU A 128 2.16 -2.30 15.35
N GLY A 129 1.08 -1.99 14.63
CA GLY A 129 -0.28 -2.16 15.11
C GLY A 129 -1.35 -1.67 14.14
N GLY A 130 -2.60 -1.61 14.58
CA GLY A 130 -3.70 -0.94 13.89
C GLY A 130 -3.95 -1.44 12.46
N VAL A 131 -4.41 -0.52 11.60
CA VAL A 131 -4.61 -0.75 10.16
C VAL A 131 -3.67 0.17 9.40
N VAL A 132 -2.96 -0.37 8.42
CA VAL A 132 -2.05 0.36 7.53
C VAL A 132 -2.41 0.04 6.09
N THR A 133 -2.57 1.06 5.26
CA THR A 133 -2.81 0.88 3.81
C THR A 133 -1.63 1.42 3.02
N VAL A 134 -1.12 0.60 2.09
CA VAL A 134 0.05 0.91 1.28
C VAL A 134 -0.21 0.69 -0.20
N ARG A 135 0.59 1.35 -1.04
CA ARG A 135 0.65 1.11 -2.49
C ARG A 135 2.08 1.32 -3.01
N PRO A 136 2.45 0.77 -4.17
CA PRO A 136 3.69 1.12 -4.85
C PRO A 136 3.86 2.64 -4.98
N GLY A 137 5.08 3.11 -4.69
CA GLY A 137 5.46 4.52 -4.66
C GLY A 137 5.93 5.05 -6.01
#